data_AF-A0A537WUC0-F1
#
_entry.id   AF-A0A537WUC0-F1
#
_cell.length_a   1.000
_cell.length_b   1.000
_cell.length_c   1.000
_cell.angle_alpha   90.00
_cell.angle_beta   90.00
_cell.angle_gamma   90.00
#
_symmetry.space_group_name_H-M   'P 1'
#
loop_
_entity.id
_entity.type
_entity.pdbx_description
1 polymer ?
#
loop_
_entity_poly.entity_id
_entity_poly.type
_entity_poly.pdbx_seq_one_letter_code
_entity_poly.pdbx_strand_id
1 'polypeptide(L)'
;MRRVRYGWRIKVLWLIEPTTTTSVTLSGSNTTTGQPLYFETGGVQPRGPSARLALDPSYPAIPVQHGRWKEFPSYLFAPSAGCYRLTASWAGGSWALGFGFGR
;
A
#
# COMPACT_ATOMS: atom_id res chain seq x y z
N MET A 1 -5.83 -15.19 9.61
CA MET A 1 -5.52 -14.68 8.24
C MET A 1 -5.51 -15.86 7.25
N ARG A 2 -5.72 -15.66 5.94
CA ARG A 2 -5.62 -16.73 4.91
C ARG A 2 -4.39 -16.48 4.02
N ARG A 3 -3.62 -17.53 3.70
CA ARG A 3 -2.53 -17.45 2.72
C ARG A 3 -3.12 -17.56 1.32
N VAL A 4 -2.70 -16.69 0.41
CA VAL A 4 -3.06 -16.70 -1.01
C VAL A 4 -1.80 -16.78 -1.86
N ARG A 5 -1.93 -16.82 -3.20
CA ARG A 5 -0.80 -16.91 -4.14
C ARG A 5 0.32 -15.88 -3.87
N TYR A 6 -0.05 -14.69 -3.39
CA TYR A 6 0.87 -13.57 -3.13
C TYR A 6 1.35 -13.48 -1.67
N GLY A 7 0.97 -14.45 -0.82
CA GLY A 7 1.35 -14.50 0.59
C GLY A 7 0.20 -14.22 1.54
N TRP A 8 0.49 -13.56 2.65
CA TRP A 8 -0.47 -13.26 3.71
C TRP A 8 -1.15 -11.93 3.50
N ARG A 9 -2.48 -11.97 3.38
CA ARG A 9 -3.30 -10.79 3.15
C ARG A 9 -3.54 -10.00 4.45
N ILE A 10 -3.18 -8.73 4.43
CA ILE A 10 -3.31 -7.76 5.52
C ILE A 10 -4.17 -6.60 5.01
N LYS A 11 -5.21 -6.21 5.75
CA LYS A 11 -6.04 -5.05 5.39
C LYS A 11 -5.34 -3.77 5.86
N VAL A 12 -5.22 -2.79 4.96
CA VAL A 12 -4.56 -1.50 5.24
C VAL A 12 -5.42 -0.38 4.66
N LEU A 13 -5.44 0.77 5.34
CA LEU A 13 -6.05 1.99 4.83
C LEU A 13 -4.96 3.03 4.63
N TRP A 14 -4.81 3.53 3.41
CA TRP A 14 -3.97 4.68 3.13
C TRP A 14 -4.82 5.95 3.14
N LEU A 15 -4.30 6.97 3.80
CA LEU A 15 -4.91 8.28 3.91
C LEU A 15 -3.99 9.31 3.27
N ILE A 16 -4.55 10.16 2.43
CA ILE A 16 -3.88 11.32 1.86
C ILE A 16 -4.63 12.58 2.29
N GLU A 17 -3.88 13.60 2.70
CA GLU A 17 -4.44 14.87 3.16
C GLU A 17 -5.34 15.50 2.07
N PRO A 18 -6.45 16.15 2.45
CA PRO A 18 -7.43 16.68 1.50
C PRO A 18 -6.83 17.61 0.44
N THR A 19 -5.82 18.39 0.82
CA THR A 19 -5.17 19.41 -0.02
C THR A 19 -4.11 18.84 -0.97
N THR A 20 -3.69 17.59 -0.78
CA THR A 20 -2.68 16.98 -1.64
C THR A 20 -3.26 16.65 -3.01
N THR A 21 -2.60 17.12 -4.06
CA THR A 21 -2.96 16.86 -5.46
C THR A 21 -1.98 15.92 -6.16
N THR A 22 -0.81 15.68 -5.57
CA THR A 22 0.24 14.84 -6.15
C THR A 22 0.01 13.36 -5.86
N SER A 23 0.16 12.52 -6.88
CA SER A 23 0.10 11.06 -6.72
C SER A 23 1.22 10.53 -5.82
N VAL A 24 0.88 9.58 -4.96
CA VAL A 24 1.81 8.91 -4.05
C VAL A 24 2.05 7.48 -4.55
N THR A 25 3.31 7.10 -4.72
CA THR A 25 3.68 5.72 -5.06
C THR A 25 4.15 4.98 -3.83
N LEU A 26 3.54 3.83 -3.56
CA LEU A 26 3.92 2.88 -2.52
C LEU A 26 4.73 1.74 -3.11
N SER A 27 5.76 1.31 -2.38
CA SER A 27 6.52 0.09 -2.66
C SER A 27 7.13 -0.46 -1.39
N GLY A 28 7.46 -1.74 -1.35
CA GLY A 28 8.22 -2.27 -0.24
C GLY A 28 8.77 -3.65 -0.50
N SER A 29 9.71 -4.07 0.33
CA SER A 29 10.38 -5.35 0.19
C SER A 29 10.86 -5.89 1.53
N ASN A 30 11.00 -7.21 1.60
CA ASN A 30 11.66 -7.90 2.70
C ASN A 30 13.13 -7.47 2.72
N THR A 31 13.62 -7.01 3.87
CA THR A 31 14.97 -6.44 3.99
C THR A 31 16.08 -7.48 3.87
N THR A 32 15.77 -8.76 4.06
CA THR A 32 16.73 -9.87 3.96
C THR A 32 16.69 -10.53 2.59
N THR A 33 15.48 -10.83 2.08
CA THR A 33 15.33 -11.60 0.83
C THR A 33 15.10 -10.74 -0.40
N GLY A 34 14.82 -9.45 -0.23
CA GLY A 34 14.44 -8.54 -1.32
C GLY A 34 13.06 -8.81 -1.91
N GLN A 35 12.33 -9.84 -1.45
CA GLN A 35 11.01 -10.17 -1.98
C GLN A 35 10.04 -8.99 -1.81
N PRO A 36 9.32 -8.58 -2.86
CA PRO A 36 8.44 -7.42 -2.78
C PRO A 36 7.21 -7.69 -1.91
N LEU A 37 6.70 -6.62 -1.29
CA LEU A 37 5.31 -6.57 -0.86
C LEU A 37 4.43 -6.39 -2.10
N TYR A 38 3.27 -7.02 -2.10
CA TYR A 38 2.24 -6.76 -3.11
C TYR A 38 1.09 -5.96 -2.52
N PHE A 39 0.44 -5.17 -3.35
CA PHE A 39 -0.62 -4.25 -2.99
C PHE A 39 -1.81 -4.46 -3.92
N GLU A 40 -3.02 -4.33 -3.38
CA GLU A 40 -4.27 -4.38 -4.12
C GLU A 40 -5.22 -3.32 -3.56
N THR A 41 -5.61 -2.32 -4.35
CA THR A 41 -6.62 -1.33 -3.97
C THR A 41 -8.02 -1.81 -4.32
N GLY A 42 -8.97 -1.61 -3.40
CA GLY A 42 -10.36 -1.99 -3.61
C GLY A 42 -10.94 -1.35 -4.88
N GLY A 43 -11.34 -2.19 -5.86
CA GLY A 43 -12.12 -1.76 -7.02
C GLY A 43 -11.36 -1.15 -8.20
N VAL A 44 -10.03 -0.95 -8.13
CA VAL A 44 -9.28 -0.17 -9.14
C VAL A 44 -8.28 -0.99 -9.95
N GLN A 45 -7.86 -2.17 -9.50
CA GLN A 45 -6.83 -2.96 -10.21
C GLN A 45 -7.43 -4.17 -10.97
N PRO A 46 -7.62 -4.09 -12.31
CA PRO A 46 -8.12 -5.21 -13.09
C PRO A 46 -7.11 -6.37 -13.25
N ARG A 47 -5.85 -6.19 -12.82
CA ARG A 47 -4.74 -7.15 -13.05
C ARG A 47 -4.25 -7.86 -11.78
N GLY A 48 -4.96 -7.72 -10.66
CA GLY A 48 -4.57 -8.30 -9.37
C GLY A 48 -3.40 -7.57 -8.67
N PRO A 49 -2.85 -8.15 -7.59
CA PRO A 49 -1.85 -7.49 -6.75
C PRO A 49 -0.57 -7.11 -7.49
N SER A 50 -0.05 -5.91 -7.21
CA SER A 50 1.15 -5.33 -7.83
C SER A 50 2.22 -4.99 -6.79
N ALA A 51 3.50 -5.04 -7.15
CA ALA A 51 4.61 -4.64 -6.26
C ALA A 51 4.72 -3.12 -6.03
N ARG A 52 3.99 -2.34 -6.84
CA ARG A 52 3.85 -0.88 -6.70
C ARG A 52 2.38 -0.49 -6.76
N LEU A 53 2.02 0.47 -5.94
CA LEU A 53 0.67 1.04 -5.93
C LEU A 53 0.75 2.57 -6.02
N ALA A 54 0.15 3.12 -7.07
CA ALA A 54 -0.05 4.56 -7.19
C ALA A 54 -1.40 4.93 -6.57
N LEU A 55 -1.38 5.87 -5.63
CA LEU A 55 -2.55 6.50 -5.05
C LEU A 55 -2.73 7.84 -5.73
N ASP A 56 -3.80 7.99 -6.52
CA ASP A 56 -4.14 9.25 -7.19
C ASP A 56 -5.19 10.01 -6.34
N PRO A 57 -4.82 11.14 -5.74
CA PRO A 57 -5.74 11.96 -4.94
C PRO A 57 -6.95 12.52 -5.72
N SER A 58 -6.94 12.46 -7.05
CA SER A 58 -8.05 12.88 -7.92
C SER A 58 -9.12 11.79 -8.06
N TYR A 59 -8.75 10.53 -7.80
CA TYR A 59 -9.60 9.36 -7.92
C TYR A 59 -9.49 8.48 -6.66
N PRO A 60 -10.02 8.93 -5.50
CA PRO A 60 -10.02 8.12 -4.29
C PRO A 60 -10.83 6.84 -4.52
N ALA A 61 -10.40 5.73 -3.90
CA ALA A 61 -11.00 4.42 -4.15
C ALA A 61 -12.41 4.28 -3.53
N ILE A 62 -12.75 5.18 -2.60
CA ILE A 62 -14.09 5.31 -2.01
C ILE A 62 -14.46 6.80 -1.89
N PRO A 63 -15.76 7.14 -1.79
CA PRO A 63 -16.18 8.50 -1.46
C PRO A 63 -15.47 9.00 -0.19
N VAL A 64 -15.17 10.29 -0.17
CA VAL A 64 -14.49 10.95 0.95
C VAL A 64 -15.27 10.71 2.24
N GLN A 65 -14.61 10.09 3.21
CA GLN A 65 -15.11 9.84 4.56
C GLN A 65 -14.14 10.48 5.59
N HIS A 66 -14.49 10.43 6.87
CA HIS A 66 -13.64 10.83 8.00
C HIS A 66 -12.84 12.14 7.82
N GLY A 67 -13.50 13.30 7.87
CA GLY A 67 -12.75 14.58 7.96
C GLY A 67 -12.10 15.03 6.66
N ARG A 68 -12.68 14.65 5.51
CA ARG A 68 -12.26 15.03 4.15
C ARG A 68 -11.00 14.34 3.62
N TRP A 69 -10.48 13.34 4.33
CA TRP A 69 -9.32 12.59 3.88
C TRP A 69 -9.62 11.78 2.62
N LYS A 70 -8.61 11.65 1.77
CA LYS A 70 -8.69 10.83 0.57
C LYS A 70 -8.28 9.42 0.94
N GLU A 71 -9.22 8.48 0.77
CA GLU A 71 -9.10 7.14 1.32
C GLU A 71 -8.86 6.09 0.24
N PHE A 72 -7.90 5.21 0.51
CA PHE A 72 -7.54 4.11 -0.39
C PHE A 72 -7.51 2.78 0.38
N PRO A 73 -8.67 2.21 0.73
CA PRO A 73 -8.75 0.89 1.34
C PRO A 73 -8.10 -0.16 0.44
N SER A 74 -7.14 -0.88 1.00
CA SER A 74 -6.26 -1.78 0.27
C SER A 74 -5.98 -3.08 1.02
N TYR A 75 -5.45 -4.05 0.30
CA TYR A 75 -4.74 -5.18 0.86
C TYR A 75 -3.25 -5.06 0.57
N LEU A 76 -2.45 -5.45 1.57
CA LEU A 76 -1.03 -5.66 1.47
C LEU A 76 -0.76 -7.16 1.63
N PHE A 77 0.14 -7.70 0.83
CA PHE A 77 0.51 -9.11 0.85
C PHE A 77 1.99 -9.25 1.19
N ALA A 78 2.28 -9.91 2.30
CA ALA A 78 3.63 -10.30 2.70
C ALA A 78 3.91 -11.74 2.21
N PRO A 79 4.91 -11.98 1.33
CA PRO A 79 5.17 -13.33 0.81
C PRO A 79 5.76 -14.31 1.83
N SER A 80 6.48 -13.80 2.85
CA SER A 80 7.26 -14.54 3.84
C SER A 80 7.14 -13.87 5.21
N ALA A 81 7.44 -14.58 6.30
CA ALA A 81 7.72 -13.93 7.57
C ALA A 81 9.08 -13.20 7.48
N GLY A 82 9.23 -12.08 8.17
CA GLY A 82 10.47 -11.32 8.21
C GLY A 82 10.27 -9.81 8.41
N CYS A 83 11.36 -9.08 8.26
CA CYS A 83 11.38 -7.62 8.32
C CYS A 83 11.19 -7.04 6.93
N TYR A 84 10.41 -5.97 6.84
CA TYR A 84 10.07 -5.28 5.60
C TYR A 84 10.38 -3.80 5.72
N ARG A 85 10.79 -3.19 4.61
CA ARG A 85 10.84 -1.74 4.45
C ARG A 85 9.75 -1.34 3.46
N LEU A 86 8.85 -0.46 3.91
CA LEU A 86 7.79 0.14 3.11
C LEU A 86 8.14 1.60 2.86
N THR A 87 7.95 2.06 1.63
CA THR A 87 8.21 3.43 1.22
C THR A 87 6.98 4.02 0.56
N ALA A 88 6.79 5.33 0.77
CA ALA A 88 5.91 6.16 -0.01
C ALA A 88 6.71 7.32 -0.59
N SER A 89 6.51 7.63 -1.86
CA SER A 89 7.21 8.72 -2.55
C SER A 89 6.26 9.51 -3.43
N TRP A 90 6.44 10.82 -3.48
CA TRP A 90 5.70 11.78 -4.31
C TRP A 90 6.62 12.91 -4.77
N ALA A 91 6.14 13.77 -5.66
CA ALA A 91 6.92 14.96 -6.04
C ALA A 91 7.09 15.88 -4.82
N GLY A 92 8.34 16.06 -4.39
CA GLY A 92 8.71 16.90 -3.25
C GLY A 92 8.88 16.19 -1.92
N GLY A 93 8.71 14.86 -1.84
CA GLY A 93 8.92 14.15 -0.58
C GLY A 93 8.83 12.64 -0.63
N SER A 94 9.23 12.04 0.48
CA SER A 94 9.06 10.61 0.72
C SER A 94 9.06 10.32 2.22
N TRP A 95 8.48 9.20 2.60
CA TRP A 95 8.73 8.57 3.89
C TRP A 95 9.06 7.09 3.70
N ALA A 96 9.73 6.52 4.70
CA ALA A 96 9.98 5.09 4.79
C ALA A 96 9.72 4.61 6.22
N LEU A 97 9.13 3.43 6.35
CA LEU A 97 8.95 2.75 7.63
C LEU A 97 9.42 1.31 7.54
N GLY A 98 9.99 0.82 8.64
CA GLY A 98 10.30 -0.60 8.83
C GLY A 98 9.21 -1.27 9.66
N PHE A 99 8.86 -2.51 9.32
CA PHE A 99 7.96 -3.32 10.14
C PHE A 99 8.33 -4.81 10.08
N GLY A 100 8.01 -5.53 11.16
CA GLY A 100 8.11 -6.99 11.20
C GLY A 100 6.77 -7.64 10.87
N PHE A 101 6.80 -8.72 10.11
CA PHE A 101 5.66 -9.60 9.90
C PHE A 101 6.03 -11.02 10.36
N GLY A 102 5.36 -11.49 11.41
CA GLY A 102 5.51 -12.84 11.96
C GLY A 102 4.19 -13.59 11.89
N ARG A 103 4.26 -14.90 11.65
CA ARG A 103 3.07 -15.73 11.54
C ARG A 103 3.29 -17.16 11.97
#